data_AF-A0A3A1XM45-F1
#
_entry.id   AF-A0A3A1XM45-F1
#
_cell.length_a   1.000
_cell.length_b   1.000
_cell.length_c   1.000
_cell.angle_alpha   90.00
_cell.angle_beta   90.00
_cell.angle_gamma   90.00
#
_symmetry.space_group_name_H-M   'P 1'
#
loop_
_entity.id
_entity.type
_entity.pdbx_description
1 polymer ?
#
loop_
_entity_poly.entity_id
_entity_poly.type
_entity_poly.pdbx_seq_one_letter_code
_entity_poly.pdbx_strand_id
1 'polypeptide(L)'
;INANSTTAPQIVDKQVKPIMDRSEVYSGCYARVSINFYAFNSNGNKGVACGLCNIQKIRDGEPLGGRSLATDDFTTLEDDDFLA
;
A
#
# COMPACT_ATOMS: atom_id res chain seq x y z
N ILE A 1 2.51 14.08 -3.43
CA ILE A 1 2.59 14.22 -1.95
C ILE A 1 2.80 12.83 -1.40
N ASN A 2 3.81 12.63 -0.55
CA ASN A 2 4.04 11.36 0.13
C ASN A 2 3.49 11.48 1.55
N ALA A 3 2.56 10.61 1.91
CA ALA A 3 1.95 10.57 3.23
C ALA A 3 2.24 9.22 3.91
N ASN A 4 2.51 9.22 5.20
CA ASN A 4 2.76 8.00 5.97
C ASN A 4 2.11 8.07 7.35
N SER A 5 1.96 6.91 7.99
CA SER A 5 1.48 6.77 9.36
C SER A 5 2.16 5.56 10.00
N THR A 6 2.39 5.61 11.31
CA THR A 6 2.84 4.46 12.10
C THR A 6 1.69 3.53 12.48
N THR A 7 0.45 4.01 12.41
CA THR A 7 -0.76 3.23 12.68
C THR A 7 -1.47 2.84 11.39
N ALA A 8 -2.13 1.68 11.40
CA ALA A 8 -2.86 1.18 10.24
C ALA A 8 -4.05 2.12 9.91
N PRO A 9 -4.18 2.58 8.66
CA PRO A 9 -5.29 3.41 8.24
C PRO A 9 -6.58 2.59 8.12
N GLN A 10 -7.74 3.24 8.29
CA GLN A 10 -9.01 2.62 7.92
C GLN A 10 -9.23 2.75 6.41
N ILE A 11 -9.61 1.65 5.78
CA ILE A 11 -9.84 1.57 4.33
C ILE A 11 -11.30 1.19 4.09
N VAL A 12 -12.03 2.06 3.39
CA VAL A 12 -13.48 1.91 3.21
C VAL A 12 -13.91 2.08 1.76
N ASP A 13 -15.10 1.56 1.44
CA ASP A 13 -15.78 1.73 0.15
C ASP A 13 -16.54 3.07 0.06
N LYS A 14 -17.29 3.25 -1.04
CA LYS A 14 -18.12 4.44 -1.28
C LYS A 14 -19.21 4.63 -0.21
N GLN A 15 -19.64 3.55 0.41
CA GLN A 15 -20.67 3.49 1.45
C GLN A 15 -20.06 3.55 2.86
N VAL A 16 -18.76 3.81 2.98
CA VAL A 16 -18.02 3.91 4.25
C VAL A 16 -18.03 2.58 5.01
N LYS A 17 -18.12 1.46 4.29
CA LYS A 17 -17.96 0.12 4.87
C LYS A 17 -16.50 -0.33 4.76
N PRO A 18 -15.96 -1.03 5.77
CA PRO A 18 -14.61 -1.57 5.71
C PRO A 18 -14.41 -2.47 4.49
N ILE A 19 -13.33 -2.24 3.75
CA ILE A 19 -12.90 -3.14 2.67
C ILE A 19 -12.07 -4.26 3.30
N MET A 20 -12.51 -5.50 3.12
CA MET A 20 -11.86 -6.69 3.67
C MET A 20 -10.92 -7.37 2.68
N ASP A 21 -11.19 -7.22 1.38
CA ASP A 21 -10.31 -7.73 0.33
C ASP A 21 -9.25 -6.70 -0.02
N ARG A 22 -7.98 -7.08 0.13
CA ARG A 22 -6.83 -6.23 -0.20
C ARG A 22 -6.70 -6.01 -1.71
N SER A 23 -7.26 -6.89 -2.53
CA SER A 23 -7.21 -6.76 -3.99
C SER A 23 -7.97 -5.53 -4.50
N GLU A 24 -8.96 -5.06 -3.74
CA GLU A 24 -9.79 -3.89 -4.06
C GLU A 24 -9.01 -2.56 -4.01
N VAL A 25 -7.87 -2.52 -3.32
CA VAL A 25 -7.04 -1.30 -3.19
C VAL A 25 -5.62 -1.59 -3.64
N TYR A 26 -5.25 -1.01 -4.77
CA TYR A 26 -3.96 -1.23 -5.45
C TYR A 26 -3.41 0.08 -6.03
N SER A 27 -2.10 0.09 -6.30
CA SER A 27 -1.43 1.21 -6.96
C SER A 27 -2.05 1.46 -8.34
N GLY A 28 -2.64 2.64 -8.55
CA GLY A 28 -3.36 2.99 -9.78
C GLY A 28 -4.85 3.20 -9.60
N CYS A 29 -5.42 2.73 -8.49
CA CYS A 29 -6.83 2.98 -8.18
C CYS A 29 -7.07 4.42 -7.70
N TYR A 30 -8.32 4.88 -7.79
CA TYR A 30 -8.70 6.23 -7.39
C TYR A 30 -9.41 6.20 -6.03
N ALA A 31 -8.95 7.04 -5.11
CA ALA A 31 -9.45 7.11 -3.75
C ALA A 31 -9.50 8.56 -3.23
N ARG A 32 -10.38 8.83 -2.26
CA ARG A 32 -10.28 10.00 -1.39
C ARG A 32 -9.40 9.64 -0.20
N VAL A 33 -8.46 10.50 0.14
CA VAL A 33 -7.52 10.24 1.22
C VAL A 33 -7.58 11.40 2.21
N SER A 34 -7.81 11.09 3.49
CA SER A 34 -7.68 12.06 4.57
C SER A 34 -6.20 12.15 4.95
N ILE A 35 -5.67 13.36 4.96
CA ILE A 35 -4.28 13.64 5.32
C ILE A 35 -4.21 14.79 6.34
N ASN A 36 -3.15 14.81 7.14
CA ASN A 36 -2.88 15.88 8.08
C ASN A 36 -1.50 16.49 7.83
N PHE A 37 -1.41 17.81 7.80
CA PHE A 37 -0.13 18.51 7.67
C PHE A 37 0.37 18.91 9.05
N TYR A 38 1.64 18.61 9.33
CA TYR A 38 2.27 18.96 10.60
C TYR A 38 3.72 19.38 10.39
N ALA A 39 4.19 20.30 11.22
CA ALA A 39 5.59 20.71 11.19
C ALA A 39 6.48 19.58 11.70
N PHE A 40 7.64 19.38 11.06
CA PHE A 40 8.65 18.45 11.53
C PHE A 40 10.04 19.10 11.55
N ASN A 41 10.88 18.62 12.48
CA ASN A 41 12.30 18.90 12.54
C ASN A 41 12.98 17.65 13.10
N SER A 42 13.51 16.82 12.21
CA SER A 42 14.09 15.52 12.57
C SER A 42 15.16 15.12 11.56
N ASN A 43 16.20 14.41 12.01
CA ASN A 43 17.30 13.91 11.19
C ASN A 43 17.94 14.99 10.28
N GLY A 44 18.07 16.22 10.79
CA GLY A 44 18.61 17.36 10.05
C GLY A 44 17.66 17.97 9.00
N ASN A 45 16.49 17.38 8.78
CA ASN A 45 15.46 17.88 7.88
C ASN A 45 14.37 18.62 8.65
N LYS A 46 13.91 19.74 8.10
CA LYS A 46 12.83 20.55 8.68
C LYS A 46 11.83 20.97 7.60
N GLY A 47 10.57 21.09 7.97
CA GLY A 47 9.51 21.51 7.04
C GLY A 47 8.13 21.10 7.50
N VAL A 48 7.24 20.85 6.52
CA VAL A 48 5.89 20.35 6.75
C VAL A 48 5.79 18.94 6.18
N ALA A 49 5.47 17.98 7.04
CA ALA A 49 5.23 16.59 6.69
C ALA A 49 3.73 16.35 6.45
N CYS A 50 3.42 15.20 5.86
CA CYS A 50 2.06 14.78 5.54
C CYS A 50 1.78 13.43 6.21
N GLY A 51 0.89 13.43 7.20
CA GLY A 51 0.41 12.23 7.89
C GLY A 51 -0.75 11.61 7.13
N LEU A 52 -0.71 10.29 6.97
CA LEU A 52 -1.80 9.52 6.37
C LEU A 52 -2.87 9.21 7.43
N CYS A 53 -4.13 9.48 7.13
CA CYS A 53 -5.26 9.08 7.96
C CYS A 53 -6.04 7.95 7.26
N ASN A 54 -7.29 8.19 6.84
CA ASN A 54 -8.15 7.16 6.26
C ASN A 54 -8.20 7.23 4.73
N ILE A 55 -8.55 6.11 4.11
CA ILE A 55 -8.64 5.96 2.65
C ILE A 55 -10.05 5.48 2.29
N GLN A 56 -10.71 6.18 1.37
CA GLN A 56 -11.98 5.78 0.78
C GLN A 56 -11.81 5.48 -0.71
N LYS A 57 -11.94 4.22 -1.12
CA LYS A 57 -11.86 3.80 -2.53
C LYS A 57 -13.07 4.34 -3.31
N ILE A 58 -12.81 4.93 -4.48
CA ILE A 58 -13.84 5.55 -5.35
C ILE A 58 -14.02 4.80 -6.66
N ARG A 59 -12.95 4.36 -7.33
CA ARG A 59 -13.08 3.57 -8.57
C ARG A 59 -11.77 2.94 -8.97
N ASP A 60 -11.88 1.93 -9.82
CA ASP A 60 -10.74 1.30 -10.45
C ASP A 60 -10.03 2.22 -11.44
N GLY A 61 -8.77 1.88 -11.66
CA GLY A 61 -7.86 2.55 -12.58
C GLY A 61 -6.84 1.54 -13.10
N GLU A 62 -5.99 1.97 -14.03
CA GLU A 62 -4.94 1.12 -14.57
C GLU A 62 -3.93 0.77 -13.47
N PRO A 63 -3.64 -0.52 -13.21
CA PRO A 63 -2.62 -0.91 -12.24
C PRO A 63 -1.24 -0.34 -12.62
N LEU A 64 -0.60 0.33 -11.68
CA LEU A 64 0.70 0.98 -11.88
C LEU A 64 1.88 0.16 -11.33
N GLY A 65 1.61 -1.01 -10.73
CA GLY A 65 2.63 -1.88 -10.16
C GLY A 65 3.23 -2.80 -11.22
N GLY A 66 4.56 -2.88 -11.26
CA GLY A 66 5.24 -4.01 -11.89
C GLY A 66 5.22 -5.20 -10.94
N ARG A 67 4.80 -6.38 -11.41
CA ARG A 67 5.06 -7.64 -10.70
C ARG A 67 6.44 -8.15 -11.14
N SER A 68 7.28 -8.55 -10.20
CA SER A 68 8.45 -9.38 -10.48
C SER A 68 7.97 -10.69 -11.13
N LEU A 69 8.76 -11.22 -12.07
CA LEU A 69 8.45 -12.51 -12.64
C LEU A 69 8.73 -13.59 -11.57
N ALA A 70 7.98 -14.69 -11.58
CA ALA A 70 8.23 -15.80 -10.68
C ALA A 70 9.67 -16.34 -10.81
N THR A 71 10.27 -16.20 -11.99
CA THR A 71 11.67 -16.54 -12.27
C THR A 71 12.68 -15.64 -11.57
N ASP A 72 12.29 -14.41 -11.23
CA ASP A 72 13.13 -13.47 -10.48
C ASP A 72 13.04 -13.72 -8.97
N ASP A 73 11.90 -14.26 -8.51
CA ASP A 73 11.58 -14.43 -7.09
C ASP A 73 11.95 -15.82 -6.53
N PHE A 74 11.98 -16.86 -7.37
CA PHE A 74 12.16 -18.24 -6.94
C PHE A 74 13.32 -18.93 -7.64
N THR A 75 14.04 -19.77 -6.88
CA THR A 75 14.99 -20.76 -7.40
C THR A 75 14.34 -22.15 -7.43
N THR A 76 14.80 -23.02 -8.32
CA THR A 76 14.37 -24.43 -8.33
C THR A 76 14.80 -25.12 -7.05
N LEU A 77 13.89 -25.86 -6.40
CA LEU A 77 14.23 -26.80 -5.34
C LEU A 77 14.59 -28.14 -5.99
N GLU A 78 15.77 -28.67 -5.68
CA GLU A 78 16.12 -30.05 -6.01
C GLU A 78 15.45 -30.95 -4.96
N ASP A 79 14.49 -31.78 -5.37
CA ASP A 79 13.93 -32.83 -4.52
C ASP A 79 14.95 -33.98 -4.43
N ASP A 80 15.93 -33.85 -3.53
CA ASP A 80 16.70 -35.00 -3.02
C ASP A 80 15.78 -35.81 -2.07
N ASP A 81 15.65 -37.12 -2.30
CA ASP A 81 14.86 -38.12 -1.54
C ASP A 81 13.37 -38.32 -1.89
N PHE A 82 13.08 -38.91 -3.06
CA PHE A 82 11.86 -39.72 -3.24
C PHE A 82 12.12 -41.25 -3.28
N LEU A 83 13.36 -41.73 -3.10
CA LEU A 83 13.71 -43.17 -3.19
C LEU A 83 14.78 -43.67 -2.19
N ALA A 84 14.88 -43.11 -0.97
CA ALA A 84 15.68 -43.68 0.11
C ALA A 84 14.85 -44.55 1.06
#